data_AF-E1ZUX5-F1
#
_entry.id   AF-E1ZUX5-F1
#
_cell.length_a   1.000
_cell.length_b   1.000
_cell.length_c   1.000
_cell.angle_alpha   90.00
_cell.angle_beta   90.00
_cell.angle_gamma   90.00
#
_symmetry.space_group_name_H-M   'P 1'
#
loop_
_entity.id
_entity.type
_entity.pdbx_description
1 polymer ?
#
loop_
_entity_poly.entity_id
_entity_poly.type
_entity_poly.pdbx_seq_one_letter_code
_entity_poly.pdbx_strand_id
1 'polypeptide(L)' 'IATLERKVLRRIFGPIKEEDGSYRSRYNAKLEALVNGETVTRFFKSPRVKWLGHLIRL' A
#
# COMPACT_ATOMS: atom_id res chain seq x y z
N ILE A 1 -7.83 -11.08 2.22
CA ILE A 1 -8.02 -9.89 1.35
C ILE A 1 -8.41 -10.31 -0.08
N ALA A 2 -9.36 -9.62 -0.72
CA ALA A 2 -9.80 -9.90 -2.08
C ALA A 2 -8.72 -9.52 -3.13
N THR A 3 -8.75 -10.13 -4.33
CA THR A 3 -7.75 -9.89 -5.40
C THR A 3 -7.69 -8.43 -5.86
N LEU A 4 -8.83 -7.71 -5.86
CA LEU A 4 -8.90 -6.30 -6.22
C LEU A 4 -8.16 -5.40 -5.21
N GLU A 5 -8.40 -5.62 -3.92
CA GLU A 5 -7.76 -4.89 -2.82
C GLU A 5 -6.24 -4.97 -2.90
N ARG A 6 -5.69 -6.15 -3.20
CA ARG A 6 -4.23 -6.34 -3.40
C ARG A 6 -3.68 -5.52 -4.56
N LYS A 7 -4.43 -5.39 -5.66
CA LYS A 7 -4.03 -4.56 -6.80
C LYS A 7 -4.00 -3.07 -6.43
N VAL A 8 -5.01 -2.59 -5.69
CA VAL A 8 -5.07 -1.20 -5.22
C VAL A 8 -3.90 -0.87 -4.29
N LEU A 9 -3.62 -1.74 -3.31
CA LEU A 9 -2.51 -1.54 -2.37
C LEU A 9 -1.15 -1.47 -3.09
N ARG A 10 -0.91 -2.34 -4.07
CA ARG A 10 0.36 -2.32 -4.84
C ARG A 10 0.53 -1.02 -5.62
N ARG A 11 -0.56 -0.40 -6.07
CA ARG A 11 -0.52 0.86 -6.81
C ARG A 11 -0.24 2.05 -5.91
N ILE A 12 -0.68 2.01 -4.65
CA ILE A 12 -0.39 3.04 -3.64
C ILE A 12 1.03 2.92 -3.11
N PHE A 13 1.42 1.73 -2.67
CA PHE A 13 2.72 1.51 -2.04
C PHE A 13 3.87 1.40 -3.03
N GLY A 14 3.56 1.24 -4.32
CA GLY A 14 4.54 1.08 -5.38
C GLY A 14 5.37 -0.21 -5.29
N PRO A 15 6.22 -0.44 -6.31
CA PRO A 15 7.21 -1.50 -6.29
C PRO A 15 8.27 -1.24 -5.22
N ILE A 16 8.86 -2.31 -4.67
CA ILE A 16 9.99 -2.20 -3.75
C ILE A 16 11.28 -2.29 -4.55
N LYS A 17 12.24 -1.43 -4.22
CA LYS A 17 13.61 -1.53 -4.74
C LYS A 17 14.34 -2.61 -3.96
N GLU A 18 14.80 -3.64 -4.66
CA GLU A 18 15.68 -4.66 -4.10
C GLU A 18 17.12 -4.16 -4.07
N GLU A 19 17.97 -4.82 -3.27
CA GLU A 19 19.36 -4.41 -3.04
C GLU A 19 20.18 -4.41 -4.34
N ASP A 20 19.84 -5.30 -5.27
CA ASP A 20 20.36 -5.40 -6.63
C ASP A 20 19.95 -4.23 -7.56
N GLY A 21 19.19 -3.25 -7.06
CA GLY A 21 18.68 -2.12 -7.84
C GLY A 21 17.48 -2.46 -8.73
N SER A 22 17.06 -3.71 -8.76
CA SER A 22 15.85 -4.17 -9.46
C SER A 22 14.58 -3.78 -8.70
N TYR A 23 13.49 -3.57 -9.44
CA TYR A 23 12.18 -3.26 -8.86
C TYR A 23 11.30 -4.50 -8.87
N ARG A 24 10.79 -4.88 -7.70
CA ARG A 24 9.84 -5.99 -7.57
C ARG A 24 8.47 -5.56 -7.10
N SER A 25 7.47 -6.29 -7.60
CA SER A 25 6.15 -6.29 -6.98
C SER A 25 6.22 -6.86 -5.56
N ARG A 26 5.57 -6.18 -4.60
CA ARG A 26 5.50 -6.64 -3.21
C ARG A 26 4.77 -7.99 -3.11
N TYR A 27 5.30 -8.87 -2.27
CA TYR A 27 4.66 -10.14 -1.90
C TYR A 27 3.34 -9.92 -1.16
N ASN A 28 2.42 -10.89 -1.29
CA ASN A 28 1.13 -10.85 -0.61
C ASN A 28 1.29 -10.78 0.91
N ALA A 29 2.20 -11.57 1.50
CA ALA A 29 2.45 -11.55 2.94
C ALA A 29 2.94 -10.17 3.44
N LYS A 30 3.85 -9.51 2.68
CA LYS A 30 4.29 -8.14 2.99
C LYS A 30 3.15 -7.14 2.88
N LEU A 31 2.26 -7.27 1.90
CA LEU A 31 1.08 -6.41 1.75
C LEU A 31 0.10 -6.58 2.92
N GLU A 32 -0.16 -7.82 3.36
CA GLU A 32 -1.05 -8.06 4.50
C GLU A 32 -0.44 -7.54 5.82
N ALA A 33 0.88 -7.66 5.99
CA ALA A 33 1.60 -7.09 7.12
C ALA A 33 1.57 -5.55 7.14
N LEU A 34 1.67 -4.89 5.97
CA LEU A 34 1.62 -3.43 5.86
C LEU A 34 0.25 -2.85 6.23
N VAL A 35 -0.81 -3.59 5.90
CA VAL A 35 -2.17 -3.23 6.29
C VAL A 35 -2.48 -3.74 7.71
N ASN A 36 -1.54 -4.44 8.35
CA ASN A 36 -1.63 -4.93 9.73
C ASN A 36 -2.92 -5.72 10.00
N GLY A 37 -3.36 -6.50 9.01
CA GLY A 37 -4.63 -7.24 9.07
C GLY A 37 -5.90 -6.40 8.97
N GLU A 38 -5.80 -5.08 8.78
CA GLU A 38 -6.97 -4.24 8.53
C GLU A 38 -7.49 -4.43 7.09
N THR A 39 -8.78 -4.16 6.86
CA THR A 39 -9.32 -4.11 5.50
C THR A 39 -8.79 -2.88 4.77
N VAL A 40 -8.56 -2.97 3.46
CA VAL A 40 -8.07 -1.84 2.65
C VAL A 40 -8.96 -0.62 2.79
N THR A 41 -10.28 -0.82 2.89
CA THR A 41 -11.25 0.25 3.16
C THR A 41 -11.02 0.97 4.49
N ARG A 42 -10.59 0.26 5.54
CA ARG A 42 -10.24 0.86 6.84
C ARG A 42 -8.94 1.65 6.76
N PHE A 43 -7.96 1.12 6.03
CA PHE A 43 -6.71 1.84 5.73
C PHE A 43 -6.96 3.16 4.99
N PHE A 44 -7.81 3.17 3.95
CA PHE A 44 -8.19 4.40 3.24
C PHE A 44 -8.98 5.38 4.09
N LYS A 45 -9.80 4.89 5.02
CA LYS A 45 -10.51 5.73 6.00
C LYS A 45 -9.60 6.23 7.12
N SER A 46 -8.34 5.78 7.18
CA SER A 46 -7.38 6.23 8.18
C SER A 46 -7.01 7.70 7.96
N PRO A 47 -6.95 8.52 9.02
CA PRO A 47 -6.56 9.92 8.94
C PRO A 47 -5.21 10.15 8.24
N ARG A 48 -4.31 9.15 8.31
CA ARG A 48 -2.96 9.20 7.73
C ARG A 48 -2.98 9.29 6.19
N VAL A 49 -3.91 8.57 5.53
CA VAL A 49 -4.04 8.60 4.07
C VAL A 49 -4.65 9.93 3.61
N LYS A 50 -5.61 10.46 4.37
CA LYS A 50 -6.15 11.80 4.16
C LYS A 50 -5.07 12.88 4.28
N TRP A 51 -4.18 12.76 5.27
CA TRP A 51 -3.07 13.68 5.48
C TRP A 51 -2.04 13.64 4.34
N LEU A 52 -1.70 12.45 3.83
CA LEU A 52 -0.88 12.31 2.61
C LEU A 52 -1.52 13.00 1.40
N GLY A 53 -2.84 12.89 1.24
CA GLY A 53 -3.57 13.61 0.20
C GLY A 53 -3.56 15.13 0.37
N HIS A 54 -3.47 15.62 1.61
CA HIS A 54 -3.31 17.05 1.90
C HIS A 54 -1.90 17.54 1.53
N LEU A 55 -0.87 16.77 1.85
CA LEU A 55 0.53 17.05 1.51
C LEU A 55 0.81 17.12 0.01
N ILE A 56 0.17 16.26 -0.79
CA ILE A 56 0.31 16.26 -2.26
C ILE A 56 -0.42 17.44 -2.92
N ARG A 57 -1.36 18.07 -2.20
CA ARG A 57 -2.18 19.17 -2.70
C ARG A 57 -1.69 20.55 -2.26
N LEU A 58 -0.68 20.60 -1.38
CA LEU A 58 0.13 21.78 -1.06
C LEU A 58 1.32 21.84 -2.04
#